data_AF-A0A965U1U8-F1
#
_entry.id   AF-A0A965U1U8-F1
#
_cell.length_a   1.000
_cell.length_b   1.000
_cell.length_c   1.000
_cell.angle_alpha   90.00
_cell.angle_beta   90.00
_cell.angle_gamma   90.00
#
_symmetry.space_group_name_H-M   'P 1'
#
loop_
_entity.id
_entity.type
_entity.pdbx_description
1 polymer ?
#
loop_
_entity_poly.entity_id
_entity_poly.type
_entity_poly.pdbx_seq_one_letter_code
_entity_poly.pdbx_strand_id
1 'polypeptide(L)' 'MNRKIDIIGIQMDLGASKRGVDMGPGAIRHAGLLAKLAKLGYDARDRGD' A
#
# COMPACT_ATOMS: atom_id res chain seq x y z
N MET A 1 -19.33 -4.73 -12.10
CA MET A 1 -18.96 -5.43 -10.85
C MET A 1 -17.84 -4.66 -10.18
N ASN A 2 -18.08 -4.08 -9.02
CA ASN A 2 -17.05 -3.38 -8.26
C ASN A 2 -16.22 -4.41 -7.48
N ARG A 3 -14.97 -4.68 -7.90
CA ARG A 3 -14.11 -5.67 -7.23
C ARG A 3 -13.55 -5.05 -5.95
N LYS A 4 -13.64 -5.80 -4.85
CA LYS A 4 -13.09 -5.40 -3.55
C LYS A 4 -11.59 -5.68 -3.50
N ILE A 5 -10.82 -4.74 -2.97
CA ILE A 5 -9.36 -4.85 -2.79
C ILE A 5 -9.05 -4.56 -1.33
N ASP A 6 -8.33 -5.47 -0.66
CA ASP A 6 -7.71 -5.20 0.63
C ASP A 6 -6.23 -4.90 0.40
N ILE A 7 -5.74 -3.81 0.99
CA ILE A 7 -4.34 -3.40 0.96
C ILE A 7 -3.73 -3.72 2.32
N ILE A 8 -2.60 -4.40 2.31
CA ILE A 8 -1.80 -4.72 3.49
C ILE A 8 -0.39 -4.21 3.17
N GLY A 9 0.12 -3.29 3.98
CA GLY A 9 1.53 -2.94 3.94
C GLY A 9 2.31 -3.87 4.85
N ILE A 10 3.59 -4.06 4.58
CA ILE A 10 4.46 -4.86 5.44
C ILE A 10 5.75 -4.06 5.55
N GLN A 11 5.92 -3.38 6.69
CA GLN A 11 7.10 -2.56 6.96
C GLN A 11 8.24 -3.44 7.48
N MET A 12 8.85 -4.23 6.59
CA MET A 12 9.93 -5.15 6.96
C MET A 12 11.22 -4.83 6.19
N ASP A 13 12.30 -4.68 6.93
CA ASP A 13 13.63 -4.31 6.44
C ASP A 13 14.70 -5.28 6.97
N LEU A 14 14.62 -6.55 6.52
CA LEU A 14 15.41 -7.68 7.07
C LEU A 14 16.54 -8.18 6.14
N GLY A 15 17.15 -7.28 5.35
CA GLY A 15 18.23 -7.62 4.43
C GLY A 15 19.64 -7.48 5.02
N ALA A 16 20.66 -7.92 4.27
CA ALA A 16 22.08 -7.72 4.58
C ALA A 16 22.50 -6.24 4.40
N SER A 17 22.03 -5.36 5.29
CA SER A 17 22.30 -3.91 5.32
C SER A 17 21.61 -3.06 4.23
N LYS A 18 20.71 -3.63 3.42
CA LYS A 18 19.77 -2.81 2.64
C LYS A 18 18.74 -2.29 3.62
N ARG A 19 18.74 -0.98 3.84
CA ARG A 19 17.86 -0.30 4.79
C ARG A 19 16.87 0.62 4.07
N GLY A 20 15.74 0.90 4.71
CA GLY A 20 14.79 1.94 4.30
C GLY A 20 13.63 1.45 3.43
N VAL A 21 13.51 0.13 3.18
CA VAL A 21 12.35 -0.43 2.45
C VAL A 21 11.09 -0.51 3.31
N ASP A 22 11.23 -0.44 4.63
CA ASP A 22 10.15 -0.27 5.61
C ASP A 22 9.35 1.03 5.37
N MET A 23 9.98 2.07 4.82
CA MET A 23 9.29 3.31 4.41
C MET A 23 8.42 3.13 3.14
N GLY A 24 8.58 2.04 2.40
CA GLY A 24 7.92 1.78 1.12
C GLY A 24 6.40 1.81 1.19
N PRO A 25 5.74 1.03 2.07
CA PRO A 25 4.28 1.05 2.23
C PRO A 25 3.74 2.46 2.49
N GLY A 26 4.38 3.23 3.38
CA GLY A 26 4.00 4.61 3.67
C GLY A 26 4.15 5.54 2.45
N ALA A 27 5.27 5.43 1.73
CA ALA A 27 5.52 6.23 0.53
C ALA A 27 4.49 5.96 -0.59
N ILE A 28 4.14 4.69 -0.82
CA ILE A 28 3.14 4.30 -1.83
C ILE A 28 1.76 4.84 -1.45
N ARG A 29 1.37 4.76 -0.17
CA ARG A 29 0.12 5.35 0.32
C ARG A 29 0.10 6.85 0.11
N HIS A 30 1.18 7.53 0.48
CA HIS A 30 1.30 8.99 0.35
C HIS A 30 1.25 9.45 -1.12
N ALA A 31 1.71 8.62 -2.06
CA ALA A 31 1.58 8.83 -3.49
C ALA A 31 0.14 8.68 -4.05
N GLY A 32 -0.85 8.44 -3.18
CA GLY A 32 -2.27 8.48 -3.53
C GLY A 32 -2.85 7.15 -4.03
N LEU A 33 -2.34 6.00 -3.55
CA LEU A 33 -2.81 4.67 -3.93
C LEU A 33 -4.33 4.52 -3.87
N LEU A 34 -4.94 4.83 -2.72
CA LEU A 34 -6.39 4.70 -2.51
C LEU A 34 -7.20 5.58 -3.47
N ALA A 35 -6.76 6.84 -3.66
CA ALA A 35 -7.42 7.77 -4.57
C ALA A 35 -7.37 7.28 -6.03
N LYS A 36 -6.26 6.67 -6.45
CA LYS A 36 -6.14 6.07 -7.79
C LYS A 36 -7.04 4.85 -7.96
N LEU A 37 -7.10 3.96 -6.97
CA LEU A 37 -7.98 2.79 -7.02
C LEU A 37 -9.46 3.18 -7.04
N ALA A 38 -9.86 4.20 -6.27
CA ALA A 38 -11.21 4.73 -6.30
C ALA A 38 -11.57 5.31 -7.69
N LYS A 39 -10.66 6.05 -8.33
CA LYS A 39 -10.86 6.58 -9.70
C LYS A 39 -11.03 5.48 -10.76
N LEU A 40 -10.44 4.31 -10.54
CA LEU A 40 -10.60 3.14 -11.40
C LEU A 40 -11.89 2.34 -11.11
N GLY A 41 -12.67 2.76 -10.11
CA GLY A 41 -13.94 2.15 -9.75
C GLY A 41 -13.83 0.91 -8.88
N TYR A 42 -12.76 0.79 -8.07
CA TYR A 42 -12.59 -0.27 -7.07
C TYR A 42 -13.06 0.16 -5.66
N ASP A 43 -13.61 -0.78 -4.89
CA ASP A 43 -13.83 -0.67 -3.44
C ASP A 43 -12.56 -1.14 -2.72
N ALA A 44 -11.61 -0.21 -2.51
CA ALA A 44 -10.33 -0.48 -1.86
C ALA A 44 -10.38 -0.14 -0.37
N ARG A 45 -9.89 -1.06 0.48
CA ARG A 45 -9.78 -0.89 1.93
C ARG A 45 -8.34 -1.08 2.37
N ASP A 46 -7.82 -0.11 3.10
CA ASP A 46 -6.51 -0.23 3.74
C ASP A 46 -6.66 -0.94 5.08
N ARG A 47 -5.85 -1.98 5.31
CA ARG A 47 -5.79 -2.75 6.54
C ARG A 47 -4.64 -2.35 7.45
N GLY A 48 -3.83 -1.38 7.03
CA GLY A 48 -2.63 -0.97 7.77
C GLY A 48 -1.43 -1.82 7.42
N ASP A 49 -0.50 -1.91 8.37
CA ASP A 49 0.78 -2.60 8.25
C ASP A 49 0.91 -3.78 9.22
#